data_AF-A0A8D2GV82-F1
#
_entry.id   AF-A0A8D2GV82-F1
#
_cell.length_a   1.000
_cell.length_b   1.000
_cell.length_c   1.000
_cell.angle_alpha   90.00
_cell.angle_beta   90.00
_cell.angle_gamma   90.00
#
_symmetry.space_group_name_H-M   'P 1'
#
loop_
_entity.id
_entity.type
_entity.pdbx_description
1 polymer ?
#
loop_
_entity_poly.entity_id
_entity_poly.type
_entity_poly.pdbx_seq_one_letter_code
_entity_poly.pdbx_strand_id
1 'polypeptide(L)'
;MEPWKQCAQWLIHCKVLPANHRVTWDSAQVFDLAQTLRDGVLLCQLLNNLRAHSINLKEINLRPQMSQFLCLKNIRTFLTACCETFGMRKSELFEAFDLFDVRDFGKVIETLSRLSRTPTALATGIRPFPTEESVNDEDIYKGLPDLIDETRVQDEEDLYDCVYGEDEGGEVYEDLMKAEEAHQPKCPENDIRSCCLAEIKQTEEKYTETLESIEKYFMAPLKRFLTPAEFDSVFINIPELVKVHRNLMQEIHDSIVNKNDQNLYQVFINYKERLVIYGQYCSGVESAISNLDYISKTKEDVRLKLEECSKRANNGKFTLRDLLVVPMQRVLKYHLLLQELVKHTTDPIEKANLKLALDAMKDLAQYVNEVKRDNETLREIKQFQLSIENLNQPVLLFGRPQGDGEIRITTLDKHTKQERHIFLFDLAVIVCKRKGDNYEMKEIIDLQQYKIANNPTTDKENKKWSYGFYLIHIQGQNGLEFYCKTKDLKKKWLEQFEMAL
;
A
#
# COMPACT_ATOMS: atom_id res chain seq x y z
N MET A 1 20.50 -19.77 -22.54
CA MET A 1 19.23 -19.33 -21.90
C MET A 1 18.92 -17.89 -22.30
N GLU A 2 17.68 -17.55 -22.65
CA GLU A 2 17.32 -16.18 -23.05
C GLU A 2 17.60 -15.16 -21.93
N PRO A 3 18.03 -13.92 -22.24
CA PRO A 3 18.37 -12.91 -21.25
C PRO A 3 17.26 -12.59 -20.26
N TRP A 4 16.00 -12.55 -20.70
CA TRP A 4 14.86 -12.23 -19.84
C TRP A 4 14.61 -13.33 -18.79
N LYS A 5 14.84 -14.61 -19.12
CA LYS A 5 14.76 -15.72 -18.15
C LYS A 5 15.87 -15.62 -17.11
N GLN A 6 17.08 -15.25 -17.53
CA GLN A 6 18.19 -15.00 -16.59
C GLN A 6 17.90 -13.79 -15.69
N CYS A 7 17.27 -12.75 -16.23
CA CYS A 7 16.79 -11.60 -15.45
C CYS A 7 15.77 -12.03 -14.40
N ALA A 8 14.78 -12.84 -14.76
CA ALA A 8 13.78 -13.36 -13.83
C ALA A 8 14.42 -14.18 -12.69
N GLN A 9 15.37 -15.05 -13.01
CA GLN A 9 16.15 -15.80 -12.01
C GLN A 9 16.96 -14.88 -11.09
N TRP A 10 17.59 -13.83 -11.64
CA TRP A 10 18.32 -12.85 -10.85
C TRP A 10 17.40 -12.10 -9.88
N LEU A 11 16.20 -11.69 -10.32
CA LEU A 11 15.20 -11.05 -9.45
C LEU A 11 14.76 -11.95 -8.28
N ILE A 12 14.64 -13.26 -8.51
CA ILE A 12 14.34 -14.23 -7.45
C ILE A 12 15.49 -14.32 -6.45
N HIS A 13 16.74 -14.39 -6.92
CA HIS A 13 17.91 -14.38 -6.03
C HIS A 13 18.04 -13.08 -5.23
N CYS A 14 17.58 -11.96 -5.80
CA CYS A 14 17.45 -10.68 -5.11
C CYS A 14 16.24 -10.61 -4.15
N LYS A 15 15.47 -11.69 -3.97
CA LYS A 15 14.26 -11.76 -3.13
C LYS A 15 13.17 -10.76 -3.55
N VAL A 16 13.07 -10.45 -4.84
CA VAL A 16 12.05 -9.55 -5.41
C VAL A 16 10.86 -10.32 -5.95
N LEU A 17 11.08 -11.57 -6.37
CA LEU A 17 10.03 -12.46 -6.86
C LEU A 17 10.08 -13.78 -6.09
N PRO A 18 8.92 -14.39 -5.79
CA PRO A 18 8.90 -15.71 -5.17
C PRO A 18 9.39 -16.77 -6.16
N ALA A 19 10.02 -17.84 -5.66
CA ALA A 19 10.66 -18.85 -6.51
C ALA A 19 9.67 -19.60 -7.42
N ASN A 20 8.41 -19.71 -7.01
CA ASN A 20 7.31 -20.34 -7.75
C ASN A 20 6.50 -19.37 -8.64
N HIS A 21 6.95 -18.11 -8.78
CA HIS A 21 6.26 -17.11 -9.58
C HIS A 21 6.11 -17.53 -11.06
N ARG A 22 4.99 -17.19 -11.70
CA ARG A 22 4.66 -17.62 -13.09
C ARG A 22 5.75 -17.38 -14.14
N VAL A 23 6.60 -16.37 -13.94
CA VAL A 23 7.74 -16.06 -14.83
C VAL A 23 8.81 -17.17 -14.86
N THR A 24 8.78 -18.11 -13.92
CA THR A 24 9.69 -19.28 -13.89
C THR A 24 9.11 -20.52 -14.53
N TRP A 25 7.84 -20.53 -14.92
CA TRP A 25 7.21 -21.68 -15.55
C TRP A 25 7.77 -21.93 -16.95
N ASP A 26 7.76 -23.18 -17.41
CA ASP A 26 8.27 -23.53 -18.75
C ASP A 26 7.48 -22.84 -19.89
N SER A 27 6.19 -22.58 -19.65
CA SER A 27 5.30 -21.86 -20.57
C SER A 27 5.42 -20.33 -20.50
N ALA A 28 6.25 -19.80 -19.60
CA ALA A 28 6.38 -18.36 -19.40
C ALA A 28 6.93 -17.67 -20.65
N GLN A 29 6.38 -16.51 -20.95
CA GLN A 29 6.78 -15.62 -22.03
C GLN A 29 7.41 -14.35 -21.44
N VAL A 30 8.20 -13.66 -22.26
CA VAL A 30 8.77 -12.34 -21.89
C VAL A 30 7.68 -11.32 -21.50
N PHE A 31 6.48 -11.49 -22.04
CA PHE A 31 5.27 -10.75 -21.66
C PHE A 31 4.97 -10.84 -20.16
N ASP A 32 5.09 -12.04 -19.56
CA ASP A 32 4.74 -12.24 -18.16
C ASP A 32 5.70 -11.46 -17.25
N LEU A 33 7.00 -11.41 -17.61
CA LEU A 33 7.99 -10.59 -16.90
C LEU A 33 7.73 -9.09 -17.10
N ALA A 34 7.40 -8.68 -18.32
CA ALA A 34 7.10 -7.28 -18.61
C ALA A 34 5.89 -6.78 -17.83
N GLN A 35 4.82 -7.57 -17.75
CA GLN A 35 3.64 -7.25 -16.94
C GLN A 35 3.99 -7.15 -15.45
N THR A 36 4.80 -8.08 -14.94
CA THR A 36 5.22 -8.12 -13.53
C THR A 36 6.07 -6.92 -13.10
N LEU A 37 6.88 -6.35 -13.99
CA LEU A 37 7.71 -5.17 -13.68
C LEU A 37 7.04 -3.84 -14.04
N ARG A 38 5.89 -3.87 -14.71
CA ARG A 38 5.30 -2.73 -15.43
C ARG A 38 4.99 -1.53 -14.53
N ASP A 39 4.65 -1.76 -13.27
CA ASP A 39 4.22 -0.73 -12.34
C ASP A 39 5.37 -0.07 -11.55
N GLY A 40 6.59 -0.61 -11.71
CA GLY A 40 7.81 -0.13 -11.07
C GLY A 40 7.95 -0.45 -9.58
N VAL A 41 6.98 -1.08 -8.93
CA VAL A 41 7.04 -1.35 -7.47
C VAL A 41 8.16 -2.34 -7.16
N LEU A 42 8.19 -3.48 -7.86
CA LEU A 42 9.22 -4.51 -7.70
C LEU A 42 10.62 -3.99 -8.06
N LEU A 43 10.71 -3.07 -9.02
CA LEU A 43 11.98 -2.42 -9.37
C LEU A 43 12.49 -1.53 -8.22
N CYS A 44 11.60 -0.82 -7.54
CA CYS A 44 11.98 -0.04 -6.38
C CYS A 44 12.41 -0.94 -5.21
N GLN A 45 11.69 -2.04 -4.98
CA GLN A 45 12.04 -3.02 -3.94
C GLN A 45 13.40 -3.68 -4.23
N LEU A 46 13.70 -3.99 -5.49
CA LEU A 46 15.00 -4.52 -5.91
C LEU A 46 16.16 -3.66 -5.40
N LEU A 47 16.08 -2.33 -5.54
CA LEU A 47 17.15 -1.45 -5.09
C LEU A 47 17.32 -1.47 -3.57
N ASN A 48 16.23 -1.56 -2.81
CA ASN A 48 16.28 -1.69 -1.36
C ASN A 48 16.86 -3.03 -0.90
N ASN A 49 16.56 -4.12 -1.60
CA ASN A 49 17.14 -5.44 -1.32
C ASN A 49 18.65 -5.48 -1.63
N LEU A 50 19.11 -4.77 -2.66
CA LEU A 50 20.54 -4.67 -3.00
C LEU A 50 21.29 -3.72 -2.05
N ARG A 51 20.64 -2.66 -1.59
CA ARG A 51 21.17 -1.72 -0.61
C ARG A 51 20.02 -1.09 0.18
N ALA A 52 20.00 -1.35 1.48
CA ALA A 52 18.99 -0.83 2.38
C ALA A 52 18.85 0.70 2.27
N HIS A 53 17.61 1.18 2.28
CA HIS A 53 17.24 2.60 2.21
C HIS A 53 17.71 3.32 0.94
N SER A 54 17.85 2.62 -0.19
CA SER A 54 18.12 3.25 -1.49
C SER A 54 16.93 4.05 -2.01
N ILE A 55 15.71 3.56 -1.76
CA ILE A 55 14.46 4.24 -2.06
C ILE A 55 13.61 4.27 -0.80
N ASN A 56 13.05 5.44 -0.49
CA ASN A 56 12.01 5.55 0.50
C ASN A 56 10.70 4.96 -0.07
N LEU A 57 10.33 3.74 0.35
CA LEU A 57 9.11 3.07 -0.14
C LEU A 57 7.82 3.86 0.12
N LYS A 58 7.87 4.87 1.01
CA LYS A 58 6.75 5.78 1.28
C LYS A 58 6.55 6.84 0.19
N GLU A 59 7.52 7.06 -0.68
CA GLU A 59 7.46 8.03 -1.78
C GLU A 59 6.93 7.43 -3.09
N ILE A 60 6.91 6.09 -3.17
CA ILE A 60 6.33 5.31 -4.26
C ILE A 60 4.92 4.86 -3.89
N ASN A 61 4.11 4.54 -4.89
CA ASN A 61 2.79 3.99 -4.67
C ASN A 61 2.88 2.47 -4.78
N LEU A 62 2.62 1.75 -3.68
CA LEU A 62 2.76 0.30 -3.60
C LEU A 62 1.63 -0.45 -4.30
N ARG A 63 0.46 0.18 -4.45
CA ARG A 63 -0.67 -0.33 -5.24
C ARG A 63 -1.12 0.74 -6.22
N PRO A 64 -0.38 0.97 -7.31
CA PRO A 64 -0.77 2.01 -8.25
C PRO A 64 -2.08 1.67 -8.98
N GLN A 65 -2.65 0.47 -8.83
CA GLN A 65 -3.92 0.03 -9.46
C GLN A 65 -3.95 0.32 -10.97
N MET A 66 -2.78 0.21 -11.62
CA MET A 66 -2.58 0.53 -13.04
C MET A 66 -2.87 2.00 -13.42
N SER A 67 -2.92 2.92 -12.46
CA SER A 67 -2.75 4.36 -12.68
C SER A 67 -1.48 4.59 -13.48
N GLN A 68 -1.63 5.08 -14.71
CA GLN A 68 -0.49 5.37 -15.57
C GLN A 68 0.46 6.38 -14.90
N PHE A 69 -0.10 7.41 -14.26
CA PHE A 69 0.66 8.40 -13.52
C PHE A 69 1.51 7.77 -12.39
N LEU A 70 0.90 6.98 -11.51
CA LEU A 70 1.59 6.41 -10.35
C LEU A 70 2.64 5.38 -10.77
N CYS A 71 2.35 4.55 -11.77
CA CYS A 71 3.32 3.58 -12.33
C CYS A 71 4.55 4.31 -12.90
N LEU A 72 4.35 5.33 -13.73
CA LEU A 72 5.45 6.10 -14.32
C LEU A 72 6.27 6.82 -13.25
N LYS A 73 5.64 7.31 -12.19
CA LYS A 73 6.34 7.89 -11.05
C LYS A 73 7.25 6.86 -10.38
N ASN A 74 6.75 5.67 -10.07
CA ASN A 74 7.55 4.59 -9.47
C ASN A 74 8.76 4.22 -10.35
N ILE A 75 8.54 4.03 -11.66
CA ILE A 75 9.62 3.74 -12.62
C ILE A 75 10.68 4.84 -12.62
N ARG A 76 10.27 6.11 -12.60
CA ARG A 76 11.21 7.25 -12.53
C ARG A 76 11.97 7.31 -11.22
N THR A 77 11.34 6.99 -10.10
CA THR A 77 12.02 6.88 -8.80
C THR A 77 13.11 5.82 -8.85
N PHE A 78 12.82 4.65 -9.42
CA PHE A 78 13.81 3.61 -9.69
C PHE A 78 14.99 4.13 -10.55
N LEU A 79 14.70 4.76 -11.68
CA LEU A 79 15.74 5.27 -12.60
C LEU A 79 16.63 6.33 -11.94
N THR A 80 16.05 7.23 -11.14
CA THR A 80 16.79 8.25 -10.37
C THR A 80 17.70 7.59 -9.34
N ALA A 81 17.19 6.63 -8.57
CA ALA A 81 17.99 5.91 -7.58
C ALA A 81 19.12 5.08 -8.21
N CYS A 82 18.93 4.51 -9.40
CA CYS A 82 20.00 3.87 -10.16
C CYS A 82 21.15 4.82 -10.50
N CYS A 83 20.85 6.09 -10.84
CA CYS A 83 21.89 7.11 -11.04
C CYS A 83 22.56 7.52 -9.73
N GLU A 84 21.76 7.93 -8.74
CA GLU A 84 22.27 8.60 -7.54
C GLU A 84 22.92 7.65 -6.55
N THR A 85 22.37 6.44 -6.41
CA THR A 85 22.78 5.47 -5.37
C THR A 85 23.66 4.34 -5.92
N PHE A 86 23.44 3.94 -7.17
CA PHE A 86 24.17 2.84 -7.83
C PHE A 86 25.19 3.32 -8.86
N GLY A 87 25.28 4.64 -9.11
CA GLY A 87 26.31 5.25 -9.96
C GLY A 87 26.19 4.91 -11.45
N MET A 88 25.01 4.50 -11.91
CA MET A 88 24.77 4.18 -13.31
C MET A 88 24.70 5.46 -14.17
N ARG A 89 25.16 5.40 -15.41
CA ARG A 89 25.11 6.53 -16.34
C ARG A 89 23.73 6.62 -16.97
N LYS A 90 23.26 7.84 -17.27
CA LYS A 90 21.97 8.06 -17.97
C LYS A 90 21.86 7.30 -19.31
N SER A 91 22.97 7.08 -20.01
CA SER A 91 23.00 6.30 -21.26
C SER A 91 22.79 4.79 -21.06
N GLU A 92 22.93 4.30 -19.84
CA GLU A 92 22.75 2.88 -19.47
C GLU A 92 21.33 2.60 -18.96
N LEU A 93 20.47 3.62 -18.93
CA LEU A 93 19.12 3.55 -18.40
C LEU A 93 18.08 3.57 -19.52
N PHE A 94 17.00 2.84 -19.31
CA PHE A 94 15.78 2.93 -20.11
C PHE A 94 14.96 4.19 -19.76
N GLU A 95 14.10 4.64 -20.67
CA GLU A 95 13.12 5.69 -20.42
C GLU A 95 11.83 5.10 -19.85
N ALA A 96 11.08 5.84 -19.02
CA ALA A 96 9.92 5.26 -18.32
C ALA A 96 8.89 4.53 -19.24
N PHE A 97 8.72 4.98 -20.48
CA PHE A 97 7.83 4.35 -21.47
C PHE A 97 8.40 3.08 -22.12
N ASP A 98 9.72 2.90 -22.09
CA ASP A 98 10.36 1.67 -22.56
C ASP A 98 9.88 0.46 -21.75
N LEU A 99 9.49 0.68 -20.49
CA LEU A 99 8.87 -0.31 -19.62
C LEU A 99 7.33 -0.21 -19.60
N PHE A 100 6.76 0.96 -19.29
CA PHE A 100 5.31 1.08 -19.06
C PHE A 100 4.46 0.73 -20.29
N ASP A 101 4.88 1.22 -21.47
CA ASP A 101 4.27 0.92 -22.78
C ASP A 101 5.01 -0.22 -23.50
N VAL A 102 6.03 -0.81 -22.84
CA VAL A 102 6.97 -1.80 -23.38
C VAL A 102 7.55 -1.43 -24.75
N ARG A 103 7.86 -0.14 -24.96
CA ARG A 103 8.40 0.36 -26.25
C ARG A 103 9.76 -0.26 -26.61
N ASP A 104 10.56 -0.53 -25.59
CA ASP A 104 11.87 -1.16 -25.72
C ASP A 104 12.20 -1.96 -24.45
N PHE A 105 11.56 -3.13 -24.33
CA PHE A 105 11.80 -4.00 -23.19
C PHE A 105 13.21 -4.60 -23.18
N GLY A 106 13.88 -4.70 -24.34
CA GLY A 106 15.26 -5.13 -24.44
C GLY A 106 16.20 -4.21 -23.65
N LYS A 107 16.01 -2.90 -23.77
CA LYS A 107 16.75 -1.89 -23.01
C LYS A 107 16.47 -1.93 -21.50
N VAL A 108 15.26 -2.33 -21.09
CA VAL A 108 14.96 -2.59 -19.67
C VAL A 108 15.81 -3.74 -19.15
N ILE A 109 15.87 -4.86 -19.89
CA ILE A 109 16.71 -6.01 -19.55
C ILE A 109 18.20 -5.64 -19.55
N GLU A 110 18.67 -4.82 -20.50
CA GLU A 110 20.05 -4.34 -20.51
C GLU A 110 20.34 -3.50 -19.26
N THR A 111 19.43 -2.60 -18.87
CA THR A 111 19.58 -1.77 -17.67
C THR A 111 19.71 -2.63 -16.41
N LEU A 112 18.85 -3.65 -16.24
CA LEU A 112 18.93 -4.59 -15.12
C LEU A 112 20.20 -5.45 -15.15
N SER A 113 20.65 -5.83 -16.34
CA SER A 113 21.92 -6.51 -16.56
C SER A 113 23.12 -5.65 -16.12
N ARG A 114 23.12 -4.34 -16.43
CA ARG A 114 24.12 -3.38 -15.93
C ARG A 114 24.04 -3.23 -14.41
N LEU A 115 22.84 -3.09 -13.85
CA LEU A 115 22.61 -3.00 -12.41
C LEU A 115 23.18 -4.22 -11.67
N SER A 116 22.98 -5.44 -12.19
CA SER A 116 23.50 -6.68 -11.60
C SER A 116 25.03 -6.71 -11.47
N ARG A 117 25.74 -5.92 -12.30
CA ARG A 117 27.20 -5.81 -12.31
C ARG A 117 27.74 -4.61 -11.54
N THR A 118 26.88 -3.81 -10.95
CA THR A 118 27.33 -2.69 -10.10
C THR A 118 28.11 -3.23 -8.89
N PRO A 119 29.10 -2.49 -8.37
CA PRO A 119 29.85 -2.91 -7.19
C PRO A 119 28.94 -3.22 -6.00
N THR A 120 27.89 -2.43 -5.82
CA THR A 120 26.86 -2.62 -4.78
C THR A 120 26.14 -3.95 -4.94
N ALA A 121 25.68 -4.28 -6.15
CA ALA A 121 25.01 -5.55 -6.40
C ALA A 121 25.95 -6.74 -6.21
N LEU A 122 27.19 -6.67 -6.71
CA LEU A 122 28.18 -7.74 -6.56
C LEU A 122 28.56 -7.99 -5.09
N ALA A 123 28.54 -6.96 -4.25
CA ALA A 123 28.82 -7.09 -2.82
C ALA A 123 27.79 -7.96 -2.07
N THR A 124 26.58 -8.15 -2.62
CA THR A 124 25.56 -9.05 -2.05
C THR A 124 25.88 -10.54 -2.24
N GLY A 125 26.87 -10.86 -3.10
CA GLY A 125 27.21 -12.24 -3.47
C GLY A 125 26.27 -12.86 -4.51
N ILE A 126 25.28 -12.12 -5.01
CA ILE A 126 24.36 -12.58 -6.06
C ILE A 126 25.06 -12.55 -7.42
N ARG A 127 24.97 -13.65 -8.17
CA ARG A 127 25.62 -13.79 -9.48
C ARG A 127 24.96 -12.86 -10.53
N PRO A 128 25.72 -12.04 -11.28
CA PRO A 128 25.17 -11.17 -12.32
C PRO A 128 24.72 -11.95 -13.57
N PHE A 129 23.93 -11.29 -14.43
CA PHE A 129 23.45 -11.84 -15.70
C PHE A 129 23.65 -10.84 -16.86
N PRO A 130 23.76 -11.26 -18.14
CA PRO A 130 23.78 -12.64 -18.61
C PRO A 130 25.09 -13.38 -18.32
N THR A 131 25.01 -14.71 -18.26
CA THR A 131 26.16 -15.63 -18.36
C THR A 131 26.57 -15.81 -19.82
N GLU A 132 27.79 -16.31 -20.08
CA GLU A 132 28.37 -16.48 -21.43
C GLU A 132 27.52 -17.33 -22.40
N GLU A 133 26.51 -18.05 -21.90
CA GLU A 133 25.61 -18.93 -22.66
C GLU A 133 24.25 -18.28 -23.04
N SER A 134 24.20 -16.95 -23.17
CA SER A 134 22.97 -16.25 -23.55
C SER A 134 22.73 -16.25 -25.06
N VAL A 135 21.49 -16.56 -25.47
CA VAL A 135 21.03 -16.39 -26.86
C VAL A 135 20.19 -15.12 -26.91
N ASN A 136 20.70 -14.09 -27.59
CA ASN A 136 19.93 -12.86 -27.83
C ASN A 136 19.04 -13.06 -29.05
N ASP A 137 17.75 -13.27 -28.81
CA ASP A 137 16.72 -13.13 -29.83
C ASP A 137 15.93 -11.85 -29.52
N GLU A 138 16.11 -10.81 -30.33
CA GLU A 138 15.39 -9.54 -30.14
C GLU A 138 13.96 -9.58 -30.71
N ASP A 139 13.62 -10.58 -31.52
CA ASP A 139 12.29 -10.68 -32.13
C ASP A 139 11.21 -10.98 -31.09
N ILE A 140 11.59 -11.57 -29.94
CA ILE A 140 10.69 -11.86 -28.83
C ILE A 140 10.04 -10.61 -28.22
N TYR A 141 10.64 -9.42 -28.39
CA TYR A 141 10.13 -8.17 -27.82
C TYR A 141 9.14 -7.44 -28.74
N LYS A 142 9.12 -7.74 -30.05
CA LYS A 142 8.40 -6.95 -31.07
C LYS A 142 6.88 -6.92 -30.89
N GLY A 143 6.29 -7.98 -30.32
CA GLY A 143 4.84 -8.08 -30.09
C GLY A 143 4.35 -7.53 -28.74
N LEU A 144 5.26 -7.14 -27.85
CA LEU A 144 4.91 -6.72 -26.48
C LEU A 144 3.99 -5.48 -26.42
N PRO A 145 4.21 -4.40 -27.21
CA PRO A 145 3.37 -3.20 -27.15
C PRO A 145 1.90 -3.42 -27.54
N ASP A 146 1.61 -4.53 -28.23
CA ASP A 146 0.25 -4.95 -28.59
C ASP A 146 -0.43 -5.72 -27.46
N LEU A 147 0.35 -6.52 -26.73
CA LEU A 147 -0.15 -7.43 -25.70
C LEU A 147 -0.22 -6.79 -24.32
N ILE A 148 0.61 -5.78 -24.00
CA ILE A 148 0.82 -5.29 -22.62
C ILE A 148 -0.47 -4.84 -21.91
N ASP A 149 -1.46 -4.39 -22.68
CA ASP A 149 -2.75 -3.91 -22.17
C ASP A 149 -3.79 -5.04 -22.00
N GLU A 150 -3.48 -6.27 -22.45
CA GLU A 150 -4.30 -7.46 -22.26
C GLU A 150 -4.15 -8.02 -20.85
N THR A 151 -5.27 -8.22 -20.16
CA THR A 151 -5.26 -8.64 -18.75
C THR A 151 -5.28 -10.17 -18.66
N ARG A 152 -4.17 -10.81 -18.29
CA ARG A 152 -4.19 -12.20 -17.80
C ARG A 152 -4.59 -12.17 -16.33
N VAL A 153 -5.83 -12.58 -16.05
CA VAL A 153 -6.58 -12.40 -14.78
C VAL A 153 -6.10 -13.32 -13.64
N GLN A 154 -4.82 -13.64 -13.52
CA GLN A 154 -4.35 -14.55 -12.48
C GLN A 154 -3.13 -13.97 -11.76
N ASP A 155 -3.37 -13.67 -10.48
CA ASP A 155 -2.38 -13.57 -9.38
C ASP A 155 -1.65 -12.23 -9.18
N GLU A 156 -2.39 -11.12 -9.06
CA GLU A 156 -1.81 -9.83 -8.62
C GLU A 156 -1.84 -9.62 -7.09
N GLU A 157 -2.66 -10.36 -6.32
CA GLU A 157 -2.75 -10.16 -4.85
C GLU A 157 -1.47 -10.63 -4.12
N ASP A 158 -0.94 -11.80 -4.46
CA ASP A 158 0.26 -12.38 -3.81
C ASP A 158 1.58 -11.81 -4.35
N LEU A 159 1.55 -11.05 -5.46
CA LEU A 159 2.77 -10.57 -6.14
C LEU A 159 3.61 -9.66 -5.23
N TYR A 160 2.93 -8.84 -4.42
CA TYR A 160 3.54 -7.82 -3.60
C TYR A 160 3.75 -8.27 -2.15
N ASP A 161 3.49 -9.53 -1.81
CA ASP A 161 3.72 -10.05 -0.45
C ASP A 161 5.18 -9.88 -0.01
N CYS A 162 6.15 -9.94 -0.93
CA CYS A 162 7.56 -9.65 -0.63
C CYS A 162 7.86 -8.16 -0.36
N VAL A 163 6.94 -7.26 -0.74
CA VAL A 163 6.99 -5.82 -0.48
C VAL A 163 6.22 -5.47 0.80
N TYR A 164 5.16 -6.22 1.10
CA TYR A 164 4.36 -6.09 2.34
C TYR A 164 4.87 -6.93 3.52
N GLY A 165 5.73 -7.92 3.25
CA GLY A 165 5.93 -9.10 4.11
C GLY A 165 7.01 -8.98 5.18
N GLU A 166 7.60 -7.80 5.38
CA GLU A 166 8.26 -7.54 6.66
C GLU A 166 7.24 -6.83 7.54
N ASP A 167 6.51 -7.65 8.30
CA ASP A 167 5.74 -7.29 9.47
C ASP A 167 6.72 -6.64 10.47
N GLU A 168 7.18 -5.40 10.20
CA GLU A 168 8.22 -4.67 10.98
C GLU A 168 7.81 -4.47 12.45
N GLY A 169 6.58 -4.87 12.82
CA GLY A 169 6.12 -4.98 14.21
C GLY A 169 5.59 -6.35 14.62
N GLY A 170 5.36 -7.29 13.70
CA GLY A 170 4.73 -8.60 13.96
C GLY A 170 5.40 -9.34 15.12
N GLU A 171 6.71 -9.52 14.99
CA GLU A 171 7.55 -10.15 15.99
C GLU A 171 7.59 -9.36 17.30
N VAL A 172 7.62 -8.02 17.22
CA VAL A 172 7.67 -7.13 18.40
C VAL A 172 6.41 -7.28 19.26
N TYR A 173 5.23 -7.24 18.65
CA TYR A 173 3.97 -7.41 19.38
C TYR A 173 3.90 -8.78 20.04
N GLU A 174 4.20 -9.85 19.30
CA GLU A 174 4.16 -11.20 19.86
C GLU A 174 5.20 -11.35 20.99
N ASP A 175 6.42 -10.84 20.84
CA ASP A 175 7.45 -10.89 21.90
C ASP A 175 7.14 -10.03 23.13
N LEU A 176 6.30 -9.01 22.96
CA LEU A 176 5.82 -8.16 24.05
C LEU A 176 4.61 -8.79 24.77
N MET A 177 3.73 -9.45 24.03
CA MET A 177 2.50 -10.07 24.53
C MET A 177 2.70 -11.51 25.01
N LYS A 178 3.81 -12.16 24.66
CA LYS A 178 4.22 -13.44 25.27
C LYS A 178 4.30 -13.26 26.78
N ALA A 179 3.49 -14.04 27.50
CA ALA A 179 3.64 -14.19 28.93
C ALA A 179 5.06 -14.71 29.22
N GLU A 180 5.75 -14.11 30.20
CA GLU A 180 6.91 -14.78 30.79
C GLU A 180 6.46 -16.18 31.21
N GLU A 181 7.19 -17.22 30.81
CA GLU A 181 6.84 -18.64 30.99
C GLU A 181 6.70 -19.02 32.47
N ALA A 182 5.64 -18.58 33.11
CA ALA A 182 5.17 -19.08 34.39
C ALA A 182 4.10 -20.14 34.09
N HIS A 183 4.58 -21.36 33.78
CA HIS A 183 3.86 -22.63 33.92
C HIS A 183 2.35 -22.58 33.63
N GLN A 184 1.96 -22.59 32.36
CA GLN A 184 0.57 -22.97 32.00
C GLN A 184 0.50 -24.50 31.85
N PRO A 185 -0.25 -25.22 32.70
CA PRO A 185 -0.52 -26.63 32.50
C PRO A 185 -1.39 -26.80 31.24
N LYS A 186 -1.11 -27.82 30.42
CA LYS A 186 -2.02 -28.24 29.33
C LYS A 186 -3.38 -28.56 29.94
N CYS A 187 -4.42 -27.95 29.42
CA CYS A 187 -5.70 -27.96 30.09
C CYS A 187 -6.84 -28.42 29.15
N PRO A 188 -7.83 -29.19 29.65
CA PRO A 188 -8.86 -29.85 28.85
C PRO A 188 -9.87 -28.86 28.22
N GLU A 189 -10.75 -29.30 27.30
CA GLU A 189 -11.63 -28.44 26.48
C GLU A 189 -12.45 -27.36 27.24
N ASN A 190 -12.91 -27.62 28.46
CA ASN A 190 -13.59 -26.62 29.29
C ASN A 190 -12.66 -25.53 29.86
N ASP A 191 -11.35 -25.73 29.80
CA ASP A 191 -10.34 -24.78 30.24
C ASP A 191 -9.85 -23.87 29.10
N ILE A 192 -10.05 -24.25 27.83
CA ILE A 192 -9.61 -23.44 26.67
C ILE A 192 -10.35 -22.09 26.64
N ARG A 193 -11.64 -22.08 26.98
CA ARG A 193 -12.42 -20.83 27.11
C ARG A 193 -11.84 -19.93 28.21
N SER A 194 -11.49 -20.50 29.35
CA SER A 194 -10.84 -19.79 30.46
C SER A 194 -9.45 -19.28 30.07
N CYS A 195 -8.68 -20.05 29.28
CA CYS A 195 -7.43 -19.57 28.68
C CYS A 195 -7.67 -18.36 27.76
N CYS A 196 -8.70 -18.38 26.91
CA CYS A 196 -9.02 -17.24 26.04
C CYS A 196 -9.34 -15.97 26.86
N LEU A 197 -10.11 -16.10 27.95
CA LEU A 197 -10.41 -14.98 28.85
C LEU A 197 -9.14 -14.47 29.56
N ALA A 198 -8.31 -15.38 30.04
CA ALA A 198 -7.04 -15.04 30.68
C ALA A 198 -6.11 -14.33 29.69
N GLU A 199 -6.04 -14.79 28.43
CA GLU A 199 -5.27 -14.17 27.37
C GLU A 199 -5.76 -12.76 27.04
N ILE A 200 -7.08 -12.56 26.87
CA ILE A 200 -7.67 -11.23 26.64
C ILE A 200 -7.25 -10.27 27.76
N LYS A 201 -7.39 -10.70 29.02
CA LYS A 201 -7.05 -9.90 30.19
C LYS A 201 -5.55 -9.60 30.27
N GLN A 202 -4.70 -10.62 30.21
CA GLN A 202 -3.25 -10.48 30.38
C GLN A 202 -2.65 -9.63 29.27
N THR A 203 -3.07 -9.85 28.03
CA THR A 203 -2.57 -9.06 26.89
C THR A 203 -3.08 -7.62 26.93
N GLU A 204 -4.27 -7.34 27.48
CA GLU A 204 -4.76 -5.97 27.67
C GLU A 204 -4.03 -5.24 28.80
N GLU A 205 -3.77 -5.93 29.93
CA GLU A 205 -2.95 -5.42 31.03
C GLU A 205 -1.55 -5.05 30.49
N LYS A 206 -0.90 -5.99 29.79
CA LYS A 206 0.42 -5.77 29.21
C LYS A 206 0.46 -4.64 28.17
N TYR A 207 -0.57 -4.56 27.33
CA TYR A 207 -0.70 -3.49 26.35
C TYR A 207 -0.86 -2.12 27.02
N THR A 208 -1.70 -2.02 28.04
CA THR A 208 -1.91 -0.79 28.81
C THR A 208 -0.62 -0.36 29.51
N GLU A 209 0.10 -1.29 30.16
CA GLU A 209 1.42 -1.02 30.75
C GLU A 209 2.43 -0.52 29.72
N THR A 210 2.37 -1.05 28.50
CA THR A 210 3.25 -0.62 27.40
C THR A 210 2.95 0.82 26.99
N LEU A 211 1.68 1.17 26.80
CA LEU A 211 1.28 2.55 26.51
C LEU A 211 1.69 3.52 27.62
N GLU A 212 1.48 3.14 28.88
CA GLU A 212 1.91 3.94 30.05
C GLU A 212 3.44 4.06 30.13
N SER A 213 4.17 3.01 29.73
CA SER A 213 5.63 3.03 29.63
C SER A 213 6.12 4.01 28.57
N ILE A 214 5.46 4.07 27.41
CA ILE A 214 5.73 5.08 26.37
C ILE A 214 5.56 6.49 26.95
N GLU A 215 4.43 6.75 27.61
CA GLU A 215 4.14 8.06 28.21
C GLU A 215 5.18 8.45 29.29
N LYS A 216 5.48 7.53 30.20
CA LYS A 216 6.35 7.79 31.36
C LYS A 216 7.83 7.87 31.00
N TYR A 217 8.33 6.93 30.20
CA TYR A 217 9.77 6.77 29.96
C TYR A 217 10.24 7.40 28.65
N PHE A 218 9.35 7.69 27.70
CA PHE A 218 9.74 8.35 26.45
C PHE A 218 9.15 9.75 26.34
N MET A 219 7.83 9.90 26.40
CA MET A 219 7.17 11.20 26.21
C MET A 219 7.60 12.24 27.24
N ALA A 220 7.50 11.93 28.53
CA ALA A 220 7.85 12.89 29.58
C ALA A 220 9.33 13.35 29.51
N PRO A 221 10.32 12.47 29.29
CA PRO A 221 11.71 12.89 29.09
C PRO A 221 11.95 13.65 27.78
N LEU A 222 11.38 13.20 26.66
CA LEU A 222 11.63 13.78 25.34
C LEU A 222 10.96 15.14 25.13
N LYS A 223 9.95 15.49 25.93
CA LYS A 223 9.29 16.80 25.90
C LYS A 223 10.25 17.99 26.08
N ARG A 224 11.43 17.78 26.67
CA ARG A 224 12.48 18.81 26.81
C ARG A 224 13.48 18.86 25.65
N PHE A 225 13.49 17.84 24.80
CA PHE A 225 14.45 17.69 23.70
C PHE A 225 13.79 17.92 22.33
N LEU A 226 12.48 17.67 22.22
CA LEU A 226 11.70 17.90 21.01
C LEU A 226 10.98 19.25 21.06
N THR A 227 10.83 19.87 19.90
CA THR A 227 9.89 20.99 19.75
C THR A 227 8.45 20.49 19.89
N PRO A 228 7.46 21.35 20.19
CA PRO A 228 6.07 20.93 20.26
C PRO A 228 5.57 20.25 18.99
N ALA A 229 5.94 20.77 17.81
CA ALA A 229 5.55 20.18 16.53
C ALA A 229 6.18 18.80 16.26
N GLU A 230 7.45 18.61 16.64
CA GLU A 230 8.11 17.29 16.55
C GLU A 230 7.53 16.30 17.56
N PHE A 231 7.17 16.79 18.74
CA PHE A 231 6.55 15.96 19.77
C PHE A 231 5.18 15.45 19.30
N ASP A 232 4.32 16.34 18.81
CA ASP A 232 2.99 15.98 18.32
C ASP A 232 3.07 15.10 17.07
N SER A 233 4.07 15.32 16.20
CA SER A 233 4.25 14.49 15.00
C SER A 233 4.77 13.08 15.28
N VAL A 234 5.49 12.86 16.39
CA VAL A 234 6.00 11.54 16.80
C VAL A 234 5.00 10.77 17.65
N PHE A 235 4.28 11.43 18.56
CA PHE A 235 3.41 10.75 19.53
C PHE A 235 1.91 10.78 19.19
N ILE A 236 1.49 11.57 18.19
CA ILE A 236 0.13 11.61 17.65
C ILE A 236 -0.91 11.78 18.79
N ASN A 237 -1.66 10.73 19.10
CA ASN A 237 -2.69 10.67 20.12
C ASN A 237 -2.47 9.50 21.11
N ILE A 238 -1.21 9.15 21.39
CA ILE A 238 -0.86 8.17 22.45
C ILE A 238 -1.50 8.51 23.81
N PRO A 239 -1.53 9.78 24.29
CA PRO A 239 -2.17 10.09 25.58
C PRO A 239 -3.65 9.71 25.64
N GLU A 240 -4.38 9.90 24.54
CA GLU A 240 -5.78 9.50 24.39
C GLU A 240 -5.90 7.98 24.42
N LEU A 241 -5.01 7.26 23.73
CA LEU A 241 -4.96 5.79 23.76
C LEU A 241 -4.70 5.27 25.18
N VAL A 242 -3.72 5.82 25.90
CA VAL A 242 -3.45 5.47 27.32
C VAL A 242 -4.72 5.62 28.15
N LYS A 243 -5.43 6.74 28.02
CA LYS A 243 -6.65 7.00 28.79
C LYS A 243 -7.77 6.01 28.45
N VAL A 244 -7.99 5.71 27.18
CA VAL A 244 -9.03 4.76 26.75
C VAL A 244 -8.70 3.35 27.25
N HIS A 245 -7.46 2.90 27.07
CA HIS A 245 -7.04 1.54 27.44
C HIS A 245 -6.94 1.32 28.94
N ARG A 246 -6.55 2.34 29.73
CA ARG A 246 -6.62 2.25 31.20
C ARG A 246 -8.04 1.94 31.68
N ASN A 247 -9.05 2.59 31.10
CA ASN A 247 -10.44 2.33 31.45
C ASN A 247 -10.94 0.99 30.88
N LEU A 248 -10.57 0.65 29.65
CA LEU A 248 -10.94 -0.62 29.03
C LEU A 248 -10.39 -1.82 29.82
N MET A 249 -9.12 -1.76 30.22
CA MET A 249 -8.47 -2.77 31.06
C MET A 249 -9.20 -2.95 32.39
N GLN A 250 -9.57 -1.86 33.06
CA GLN A 250 -10.33 -1.93 34.32
C GLN A 250 -11.71 -2.59 34.13
N GLU A 251 -12.44 -2.25 33.07
CA GLU A 251 -13.75 -2.84 32.77
C GLU A 251 -13.65 -4.31 32.36
N ILE A 252 -12.61 -4.69 31.60
CA ILE A 252 -12.32 -6.10 31.27
C ILE A 252 -11.98 -6.89 32.53
N HIS A 253 -11.12 -6.34 33.39
CA HIS A 253 -10.74 -6.96 34.65
C HIS A 253 -11.96 -7.17 35.56
N ASP A 254 -12.79 -6.14 35.75
CA ASP A 254 -14.01 -6.22 36.55
C ASP A 254 -15.01 -7.23 35.96
N SER A 255 -15.17 -7.24 34.64
CA SER A 255 -16.03 -8.20 33.95
C SER A 255 -15.61 -9.64 34.22
N ILE A 256 -14.32 -9.97 34.03
CA ILE A 256 -13.82 -11.34 34.14
C ILE A 256 -13.73 -11.79 35.61
N VAL A 257 -13.25 -10.93 36.51
CA VAL A 257 -12.97 -11.32 37.91
C VAL A 257 -14.21 -11.21 38.79
N ASN A 258 -15.01 -10.15 38.65
CA ASN A 258 -16.11 -9.84 39.58
C ASN A 258 -17.49 -10.21 39.03
N LYS A 259 -17.66 -10.27 37.70
CA LYS A 259 -18.96 -10.50 37.04
C LYS A 259 -19.03 -11.82 36.27
N ASN A 260 -18.04 -12.70 36.43
CA ASN A 260 -17.95 -13.99 35.72
C ASN A 260 -18.19 -13.82 34.21
N ASP A 261 -17.54 -12.82 33.61
CA ASP A 261 -17.47 -12.56 32.15
C ASP A 261 -18.80 -12.38 31.39
N GLN A 262 -19.94 -12.43 32.09
CA GLN A 262 -21.28 -12.34 31.50
C GLN A 262 -21.53 -11.04 30.73
N ASN A 263 -20.89 -9.94 31.15
CA ASN A 263 -21.03 -8.63 30.52
C ASN A 263 -19.85 -8.26 29.60
N LEU A 264 -18.90 -9.16 29.35
CA LEU A 264 -17.67 -8.86 28.60
C LEU A 264 -17.98 -8.36 27.18
N TYR A 265 -18.95 -8.99 26.52
CA TYR A 265 -19.40 -8.58 25.19
C TYR A 265 -19.86 -7.11 25.16
N GLN A 266 -20.57 -6.67 26.21
CA GLN A 266 -21.07 -5.30 26.32
C GLN A 266 -19.94 -4.29 26.49
N VAL A 267 -18.86 -4.68 27.19
CA VAL A 267 -17.65 -3.85 27.30
C VAL A 267 -17.10 -3.55 25.90
N PHE A 268 -16.85 -4.57 25.08
CA PHE A 268 -16.33 -4.37 23.72
C PHE A 268 -17.27 -3.54 22.83
N ILE A 269 -18.58 -3.78 22.88
CA ILE A 269 -19.56 -3.00 22.13
C ILE A 269 -19.51 -1.52 22.56
N ASN A 270 -19.48 -1.25 23.86
CA ASN A 270 -19.44 0.12 24.39
C ASN A 270 -18.14 0.86 24.06
N TYR A 271 -17.03 0.12 23.90
CA TYR A 271 -15.73 0.71 23.61
C TYR A 271 -15.44 0.86 22.11
N LYS A 272 -16.21 0.22 21.21
CA LYS A 272 -16.07 0.37 19.76
C LYS A 272 -15.92 1.84 19.33
N GLU A 273 -16.89 2.69 19.70
CA GLU A 273 -16.90 4.12 19.36
C GLU A 273 -15.72 4.89 19.98
N ARG A 274 -15.27 4.47 21.17
CA ARG A 274 -14.11 5.08 21.85
C ARG A 274 -12.80 4.72 21.18
N LEU A 275 -12.73 3.54 20.55
CA LEU A 275 -11.56 3.03 19.83
C LEU A 275 -11.46 3.60 18.41
N VAL A 276 -12.44 4.36 17.92
CA VAL A 276 -12.36 5.06 16.62
C VAL A 276 -11.15 5.99 16.54
N ILE A 277 -10.60 6.45 17.67
CA ILE A 277 -9.37 7.24 17.75
C ILE A 277 -8.13 6.54 17.14
N TYR A 278 -8.18 5.20 16.96
CA TYR A 278 -7.16 4.46 16.23
C TYR A 278 -7.06 4.86 14.76
N GLY A 279 -8.11 5.41 14.14
CA GLY A 279 -8.05 5.92 12.77
C GLY A 279 -7.00 7.01 12.61
N GLN A 280 -6.94 7.96 13.56
CA GLN A 280 -5.92 9.00 13.59
C GLN A 280 -4.52 8.41 13.85
N TYR A 281 -4.41 7.46 14.77
CA TYR A 281 -3.12 6.85 15.09
C TYR A 281 -2.54 6.08 13.89
N CYS A 282 -3.33 5.17 13.31
CA CYS A 282 -2.89 4.27 12.26
C CYS A 282 -2.60 5.00 10.94
N SER A 283 -3.30 6.11 10.66
CA SER A 283 -2.98 6.95 9.50
C SER A 283 -1.69 7.76 9.66
N GLY A 284 -1.31 8.09 10.90
CA GLY A 284 -0.14 8.91 11.21
C GLY A 284 1.13 8.13 11.58
N VAL A 285 1.03 6.89 12.06
CA VAL A 285 2.15 6.16 12.69
C VAL A 285 3.35 5.97 11.77
N GLU A 286 3.13 5.73 10.48
CA GLU A 286 4.22 5.61 9.50
C GLU A 286 5.00 6.92 9.36
N SER A 287 4.30 8.06 9.35
CA SER A 287 4.91 9.38 9.29
C SER A 287 5.66 9.70 10.59
N ALA A 288 5.05 9.34 11.73
CA ALA A 288 5.67 9.50 13.05
C ALA A 288 7.00 8.76 13.18
N ILE A 289 7.06 7.50 12.73
CA ILE A 289 8.30 6.71 12.72
C ILE A 289 9.35 7.35 11.80
N SER A 290 8.97 7.78 10.60
CA SER A 290 9.92 8.46 9.69
C SER A 290 10.45 9.77 10.27
N ASN A 291 9.60 10.55 10.94
CA ASN A 291 10.02 11.77 11.61
C ASN A 291 10.96 11.46 12.77
N LEU A 292 10.67 10.42 13.57
CA LEU A 292 11.53 9.95 14.64
C LEU A 292 12.92 9.55 14.11
N ASP A 293 12.99 8.77 13.03
CA ASP A 293 14.25 8.37 12.41
C ASP A 293 15.06 9.59 11.94
N TYR A 294 14.41 10.54 11.27
CA TYR A 294 15.04 11.76 10.80
C TYR A 294 15.58 12.60 11.96
N ILE A 295 14.77 12.79 13.02
CA ILE A 295 15.19 13.53 14.22
C ILE A 295 16.37 12.82 14.89
N SER A 296 16.32 11.50 15.05
CA SER A 296 17.39 10.72 15.68
C SER A 296 18.70 10.78 14.87
N LYS A 297 18.61 10.82 13.53
CA LYS A 297 19.76 10.96 12.64
C LYS A 297 20.37 12.37 12.68
N THR A 298 19.56 13.40 12.88
CA THR A 298 19.99 14.81 12.79
C THR A 298 20.34 15.44 14.14
N LYS A 299 19.77 14.93 15.24
CA LYS A 299 19.94 15.46 16.60
C LYS A 299 20.54 14.40 17.51
N GLU A 300 21.86 14.48 17.72
CA GLU A 300 22.61 13.52 18.51
C GLU A 300 22.14 13.43 19.97
N ASP A 301 21.76 14.56 20.57
CA ASP A 301 21.23 14.64 21.94
C ASP A 301 19.90 13.88 22.07
N VAL A 302 19.01 13.98 21.08
CA VAL A 302 17.76 13.21 21.03
C VAL A 302 18.06 11.71 20.89
N ARG A 303 18.98 11.33 20.00
CA ARG A 303 19.39 9.92 19.80
C ARG A 303 19.90 9.28 21.09
N LEU A 304 20.84 9.94 21.76
CA LEU A 304 21.38 9.46 23.04
C LEU A 304 20.27 9.39 24.10
N LYS A 305 19.33 10.34 24.09
CA LYS A 305 18.20 10.31 25.01
C LYS A 305 17.26 9.14 24.75
N LEU A 306 16.97 8.82 23.50
CA LEU A 306 16.16 7.65 23.11
C LEU A 306 16.78 6.34 23.60
N GLU A 307 18.10 6.19 23.48
CA GLU A 307 18.84 5.02 24.00
C GLU A 307 18.75 4.92 25.53
N GLU A 308 18.89 6.05 26.25
CA GLU A 308 18.72 6.11 27.70
C GLU A 308 17.29 5.73 28.11
N CYS A 309 16.28 6.25 27.41
CA CYS A 309 14.87 5.96 27.67
C CYS A 309 14.55 4.47 27.46
N SER A 310 15.04 3.88 26.36
CA SER A 310 14.87 2.45 26.07
C SER A 310 15.50 1.56 27.15
N LYS A 311 16.72 1.87 27.60
CA LYS A 311 17.37 1.17 28.72
C LYS A 311 16.55 1.25 30.01
N ARG A 312 15.96 2.40 30.31
CA ARG A 312 15.14 2.59 31.53
C ARG A 312 13.77 1.92 31.46
N ALA A 313 13.17 1.85 30.28
CA ALA A 313 11.82 1.33 30.09
C ALA A 313 11.79 -0.21 30.06
N ASN A 314 12.76 -0.84 29.39
CA ASN A 314 12.72 -2.27 29.09
C ASN A 314 14.12 -2.91 28.93
N ASN A 315 15.15 -2.36 29.60
CA ASN A 315 16.55 -2.79 29.51
C ASN A 315 17.12 -2.79 28.08
N GLY A 316 16.56 -1.99 27.18
CA GLY A 316 17.02 -1.91 25.80
C GLY A 316 16.48 -3.00 24.88
N LYS A 317 15.49 -3.79 25.33
CA LYS A 317 14.86 -4.83 24.50
C LYS A 317 14.07 -4.25 23.33
N PHE A 318 13.40 -3.12 23.55
CA PHE A 318 12.58 -2.46 22.51
C PHE A 318 12.89 -0.97 22.44
N THR A 319 13.06 -0.46 21.22
CA THR A 319 13.23 0.96 20.95
C THR A 319 11.88 1.69 20.89
N LEU A 320 11.89 3.03 20.89
CA LEU A 320 10.64 3.79 20.71
C LEU A 320 9.98 3.48 19.35
N ARG A 321 10.78 3.27 18.30
CA ARG A 321 10.29 2.88 16.97
C ARG A 321 9.45 1.60 17.07
N ASP A 322 9.98 0.57 17.73
CA ASP A 322 9.32 -0.73 17.90
C ASP A 322 8.05 -0.61 18.74
N LEU A 323 8.03 0.28 19.73
CA LEU A 323 6.86 0.47 20.59
C LEU A 323 5.73 1.24 19.89
N LEU A 324 6.04 2.11 18.92
CA LEU A 324 5.03 2.88 18.17
C LEU A 324 4.22 2.02 17.18
N VAL A 325 4.69 0.83 16.79
CA VAL A 325 3.89 -0.05 15.91
C VAL A 325 2.85 -0.87 16.69
N VAL A 326 3.07 -1.10 18.00
CA VAL A 326 2.24 -1.96 18.86
C VAL A 326 0.75 -1.58 18.87
N PRO A 327 0.34 -0.30 18.95
CA PRO A 327 -1.08 0.05 18.97
C PRO A 327 -1.84 -0.37 17.72
N MET A 328 -1.22 -0.18 16.54
CA MET A 328 -1.81 -0.59 15.27
C MET A 328 -2.06 -2.10 15.22
N GLN A 329 -1.19 -2.89 15.86
CA GLN A 329 -1.36 -4.34 15.91
C GLN A 329 -2.41 -4.75 16.94
N ARG A 330 -2.43 -4.10 18.11
CA ARG A 330 -3.40 -4.44 19.18
C ARG A 330 -4.84 -4.35 18.69
N VAL A 331 -5.20 -3.26 18.00
CA VAL A 331 -6.58 -3.05 17.54
C VAL A 331 -7.03 -4.14 16.56
N LEU A 332 -6.09 -4.73 15.80
CA LEU A 332 -6.34 -5.84 14.86
C LEU A 332 -6.37 -7.22 15.54
N LYS A 333 -6.04 -7.33 16.83
CA LYS A 333 -6.07 -8.61 17.57
C LYS A 333 -7.41 -8.84 18.29
N TYR A 334 -8.19 -7.80 18.58
CA TYR A 334 -9.45 -7.95 19.34
C TYR A 334 -10.45 -8.89 18.67
N HIS A 335 -10.62 -8.79 17.34
CA HIS A 335 -11.54 -9.70 16.64
C HIS A 335 -11.03 -11.15 16.62
N LEU A 336 -9.71 -11.38 16.60
CA LEU A 336 -9.12 -12.72 16.64
C LEU A 336 -9.31 -13.36 18.03
N LEU A 337 -9.04 -12.60 19.09
CA LEU A 337 -9.24 -13.03 20.47
C LEU A 337 -10.71 -13.38 20.74
N LEU A 338 -11.65 -12.51 20.31
CA LEU A 338 -13.08 -12.78 20.44
C LEU A 338 -13.55 -13.94 19.57
N GLN A 339 -12.96 -14.14 18.38
CA GLN A 339 -13.28 -15.26 17.51
C GLN A 339 -12.93 -16.60 18.16
N GLU A 340 -11.75 -16.71 18.77
CA GLU A 340 -11.37 -17.94 19.49
C GLU A 340 -12.24 -18.13 20.75
N LEU A 341 -12.55 -17.07 21.49
CA LEU A 341 -13.49 -17.15 22.61
C LEU A 341 -14.89 -17.64 22.19
N VAL A 342 -15.45 -17.11 21.10
CA VAL A 342 -16.76 -17.51 20.55
C VAL A 342 -16.77 -18.99 20.15
N LYS A 343 -15.67 -19.48 19.59
CA LYS A 343 -15.52 -20.89 19.16
C LYS A 343 -15.68 -21.84 20.34
N HIS A 344 -15.09 -21.50 21.49
CA HIS A 344 -15.10 -22.32 22.71
C HIS A 344 -16.22 -21.99 23.70
N THR A 345 -17.12 -21.05 23.39
CA THR A 345 -18.35 -20.83 24.17
C THR A 345 -19.47 -21.75 23.69
N THR A 346 -20.03 -22.54 24.63
CA THR A 346 -21.10 -23.52 24.37
C THR A 346 -22.51 -22.98 24.63
N ASP A 347 -22.68 -22.04 25.58
CA ASP A 347 -23.98 -21.46 25.87
C ASP A 347 -24.50 -20.65 24.66
N PRO A 348 -25.70 -20.95 24.13
CA PRO A 348 -26.18 -20.30 22.91
C PRO A 348 -26.41 -18.79 23.05
N ILE A 349 -26.87 -18.33 24.21
CA ILE A 349 -27.21 -16.92 24.45
C ILE A 349 -25.91 -16.12 24.56
N GLU A 350 -24.98 -16.60 25.37
CA GLU A 350 -23.66 -16.01 25.53
C GLU A 350 -22.88 -15.99 24.22
N LYS A 351 -22.90 -17.10 23.46
CA LYS A 351 -22.27 -17.19 22.15
C LYS A 351 -22.87 -16.16 21.18
N ALA A 352 -24.18 -15.95 21.18
CA ALA A 352 -24.83 -14.92 20.38
C ALA A 352 -24.39 -13.50 20.79
N ASN A 353 -24.32 -13.23 22.09
CA ASN A 353 -23.85 -11.95 22.62
C ASN A 353 -22.38 -11.67 22.24
N LEU A 354 -21.49 -12.66 22.39
CA LEU A 354 -20.09 -12.54 21.99
C LEU A 354 -19.91 -12.35 20.48
N LYS A 355 -20.79 -12.92 19.64
CA LYS A 355 -20.78 -12.64 18.20
C LYS A 355 -21.07 -11.18 17.88
N LEU A 356 -21.96 -10.52 18.62
CA LEU A 356 -22.20 -9.08 18.46
C LEU A 356 -20.94 -8.26 18.78
N ALA A 357 -20.20 -8.63 19.83
CA ALA A 357 -18.92 -8.01 20.16
C ALA A 357 -17.84 -8.30 19.11
N LEU A 358 -17.78 -9.52 18.59
CA LEU A 358 -16.88 -9.91 17.50
C LEU A 358 -17.13 -9.07 16.25
N ASP A 359 -18.40 -8.93 15.84
CA ASP A 359 -18.77 -8.13 14.67
C ASP A 359 -18.42 -6.64 14.88
N ALA A 360 -18.62 -6.12 16.10
CA ALA A 360 -18.20 -4.76 16.45
C ALA A 360 -16.67 -4.55 16.31
N MET A 361 -15.86 -5.53 16.71
CA MET A 361 -14.39 -5.44 16.58
C MET A 361 -13.89 -5.70 15.15
N LYS A 362 -14.59 -6.52 14.36
CA LYS A 362 -14.32 -6.66 12.92
C LYS A 362 -14.60 -5.36 12.18
N ASP A 363 -15.72 -4.71 12.49
CA ASP A 363 -16.08 -3.42 11.90
C ASP A 363 -15.05 -2.33 12.29
N LEU A 364 -14.56 -2.33 13.53
CA LEU A 364 -13.45 -1.46 13.93
C LEU A 364 -12.17 -1.71 13.13
N ALA A 365 -11.79 -2.98 12.91
CA ALA A 365 -10.62 -3.32 12.11
C ALA A 365 -10.79 -2.88 10.64
N GLN A 366 -11.98 -3.06 10.07
CA GLN A 366 -12.31 -2.56 8.74
C GLN A 366 -12.23 -1.02 8.68
N TYR A 367 -12.81 -0.32 9.66
CA TYR A 367 -12.72 1.13 9.76
C TYR A 367 -11.26 1.62 9.76
N VAL A 368 -10.38 1.01 10.56
CA VAL A 368 -8.96 1.39 10.61
C VAL A 368 -8.29 1.20 9.24
N ASN A 369 -8.60 0.10 8.54
CA ASN A 369 -8.11 -0.15 7.19
C ASN A 369 -8.62 0.89 6.17
N GLU A 370 -9.90 1.26 6.23
CA GLU A 370 -10.45 2.30 5.36
C GLU A 370 -9.84 3.68 5.64
N VAL A 371 -9.62 4.06 6.90
CA VAL A 371 -8.97 5.34 7.23
C VAL A 371 -7.53 5.39 6.70
N LYS A 372 -6.81 4.26 6.75
CA LYS A 372 -5.48 4.15 6.15
C LYS A 372 -5.56 4.32 4.63
N ARG A 373 -6.49 3.61 3.98
CA ARG A 373 -6.72 3.70 2.52
C ARG A 373 -7.11 5.11 2.08
N ASP A 374 -7.96 5.79 2.85
CA ASP A 374 -8.36 7.17 2.58
C ASP A 374 -7.16 8.13 2.69
N ASN A 375 -6.27 7.91 3.66
CA ASN A 375 -5.04 8.70 3.76
C ASN A 375 -4.10 8.48 2.58
N GLU A 376 -3.97 7.24 2.10
CA GLU A 376 -3.21 6.92 0.88
C GLU A 376 -3.82 7.62 -0.34
N THR A 377 -5.15 7.52 -0.48
CA THR A 377 -5.91 8.19 -1.55
C THR A 377 -5.74 9.72 -1.51
N LEU A 378 -5.74 10.32 -0.32
CA LEU A 378 -5.48 11.76 -0.17
C LEU A 378 -4.06 12.15 -0.58
N ARG A 379 -3.06 11.29 -0.34
CA ARG A 379 -1.69 11.51 -0.82
C ARG A 379 -1.64 11.44 -2.34
N GLU A 380 -2.35 10.50 -2.96
CA GLU A 380 -2.45 10.40 -4.43
C GLU A 380 -3.13 11.63 -5.04
N ILE A 381 -4.28 12.05 -4.50
CA ILE A 381 -4.98 13.27 -4.93
C ILE A 381 -4.06 14.49 -4.84
N LYS A 382 -3.26 14.61 -3.77
CA LYS A 382 -2.28 15.68 -3.63
C LYS A 382 -1.20 15.63 -4.71
N GLN A 383 -0.76 14.43 -5.11
CA GLN A 383 0.19 14.27 -6.21
C GLN A 383 -0.43 14.68 -7.55
N PHE A 384 -1.67 14.27 -7.83
CA PHE A 384 -2.40 14.71 -9.02
C PHE A 384 -2.54 16.23 -9.06
N GLN A 385 -2.98 16.84 -7.96
CA GLN A 385 -3.11 18.30 -7.82
C GLN A 385 -1.81 19.05 -8.15
N LEU A 386 -0.65 18.53 -7.71
CA LEU A 386 0.65 19.16 -7.97
C LEU A 386 1.13 18.97 -9.42
N SER A 387 0.72 17.89 -10.07
CA SER A 387 1.16 17.54 -11.43
C SER A 387 0.30 18.15 -12.55
N ILE A 388 -0.93 18.59 -12.23
CA ILE A 388 -1.87 19.15 -13.20
C ILE A 388 -1.86 20.68 -13.11
N GLU A 389 -1.32 21.31 -14.16
CA GLU A 389 -1.31 22.76 -14.37
C GLU A 389 -2.69 23.29 -14.80
N ASN A 390 -2.94 24.57 -14.52
CA ASN A 390 -4.17 25.30 -14.88
C ASN A 390 -5.46 24.78 -14.23
N LEU A 391 -5.39 24.02 -13.14
CA LEU A 391 -6.58 23.69 -12.35
C LEU A 391 -7.26 24.96 -11.81
N ASN A 392 -8.57 25.04 -11.98
CA ASN A 392 -9.40 26.13 -11.47
C ASN A 392 -10.06 25.83 -10.11
N GLN A 393 -10.01 24.57 -9.65
CA GLN A 393 -10.55 24.13 -8.37
C GLN A 393 -9.74 22.95 -7.80
N PRO A 394 -9.77 22.71 -6.48
CA PRO A 394 -9.07 21.57 -5.87
C PRO A 394 -9.62 20.22 -6.35
N VAL A 395 -8.73 19.32 -6.75
CA VAL A 395 -9.06 17.97 -7.24
C VAL A 395 -9.80 17.13 -6.20
N LEU A 396 -9.56 17.38 -4.91
CA LEU A 396 -10.26 16.72 -3.80
C LEU A 396 -11.79 16.86 -3.87
N LEU A 397 -12.30 17.93 -4.51
CA LEU A 397 -13.74 18.13 -4.67
C LEU A 397 -14.39 17.12 -5.62
N PHE A 398 -13.61 16.39 -6.42
CA PHE A 398 -14.13 15.42 -7.38
C PHE A 398 -14.32 14.01 -6.82
N GLY A 399 -13.97 13.77 -5.56
CA GLY A 399 -14.06 12.45 -4.93
C GLY A 399 -12.80 11.61 -5.10
N ARG A 400 -12.96 10.28 -5.01
CA ARG A 400 -11.87 9.32 -5.16
C ARG A 400 -11.45 9.17 -6.63
N PRO A 401 -10.15 9.01 -6.92
CA PRO A 401 -9.70 8.67 -8.26
C PRO A 401 -10.11 7.24 -8.62
N GLN A 402 -10.65 7.07 -9.82
CA GLN A 402 -11.03 5.76 -10.39
C GLN A 402 -10.00 5.26 -11.41
N GLY A 403 -9.19 6.17 -11.97
CA GLY A 403 -8.09 5.81 -12.85
C GLY A 403 -7.62 6.98 -13.72
N ASP A 404 -6.46 6.80 -14.35
CA ASP A 404 -5.92 7.77 -15.31
C ASP A 404 -5.24 7.07 -16.48
N GLY A 405 -5.25 7.71 -17.64
CA GLY A 405 -4.58 7.17 -18.81
C GLY A 405 -4.80 7.93 -20.11
N GLU A 406 -4.09 7.51 -21.15
CA GLU A 406 -4.18 8.06 -22.49
C GLU A 406 -5.47 7.60 -23.20
N ILE A 407 -6.20 8.56 -23.77
CA ILE A 407 -7.44 8.35 -24.50
C ILE A 407 -7.56 9.32 -25.68
N ARG A 408 -8.26 8.92 -26.75
CA ARG A 408 -8.62 9.86 -27.83
C ARG A 408 -10.04 10.33 -27.66
N ILE A 409 -10.26 11.64 -27.69
CA ILE A 409 -11.57 12.27 -27.48
C ILE A 409 -11.98 12.99 -28.76
N THR A 410 -13.25 12.87 -29.11
CA THR A 410 -13.89 13.60 -30.20
C THR A 410 -15.16 14.23 -29.64
N THR A 411 -15.37 15.52 -29.90
CA THR A 411 -16.64 16.16 -29.61
C THR A 411 -17.57 15.94 -30.81
N LEU A 412 -18.87 15.75 -30.61
CA LEU A 412 -19.78 15.45 -31.73
C LEU A 412 -19.79 16.54 -32.83
N ASP A 413 -19.42 17.78 -32.47
CA ASP A 413 -19.27 18.93 -33.38
C ASP A 413 -17.91 19.01 -34.10
N LYS A 414 -16.86 18.36 -33.59
CA LYS A 414 -15.51 18.35 -34.20
C LYS A 414 -15.10 16.92 -34.50
N HIS A 415 -15.14 16.53 -35.77
CA HIS A 415 -14.73 15.20 -36.25
C HIS A 415 -13.23 14.86 -36.10
N THR A 416 -12.44 15.68 -35.41
CA THR A 416 -11.00 15.44 -35.21
C THR A 416 -10.76 14.71 -33.89
N LYS A 417 -10.20 13.50 -33.94
CA LYS A 417 -9.76 12.75 -32.76
C LYS A 417 -8.57 13.46 -32.11
N GLN A 418 -8.73 13.89 -30.87
CA GLN A 418 -7.69 14.55 -30.10
C GLN A 418 -7.09 13.58 -29.07
N GLU A 419 -5.78 13.42 -29.09
CA GLU A 419 -5.07 12.65 -28.07
C GLU A 419 -4.98 13.43 -26.76
N ARG A 420 -5.45 12.82 -25.67
CA ARG A 420 -5.57 13.42 -24.34
C ARG A 420 -5.16 12.40 -23.29
N HIS A 421 -4.84 12.91 -22.10
CA HIS A 421 -4.75 12.11 -20.89
C HIS A 421 -5.95 12.48 -20.03
N ILE A 422 -6.64 11.50 -19.47
CA ILE A 422 -7.75 11.77 -18.55
C ILE A 422 -7.40 11.31 -17.14
N PHE A 423 -7.87 12.06 -16.15
CA PHE A 423 -7.96 11.60 -14.75
C PHE A 423 -9.45 11.51 -14.41
N LEU A 424 -9.93 10.30 -14.12
CA LEU A 424 -11.30 10.02 -13.75
C LEU A 424 -11.43 9.97 -12.23
N PHE A 425 -12.42 10.69 -11.72
CA PHE A 425 -12.84 10.70 -10.32
C PHE A 425 -14.33 10.38 -10.24
N ASP A 426 -14.84 10.15 -9.02
CA ASP A 426 -16.26 9.90 -8.76
C ASP A 426 -17.20 10.92 -9.44
N LEU A 427 -16.86 12.21 -9.36
CA LEU A 427 -17.74 13.29 -9.80
C LEU A 427 -17.30 13.98 -11.09
N ALA A 428 -16.07 13.74 -11.56
CA ALA A 428 -15.54 14.48 -12.70
C ALA A 428 -14.47 13.73 -13.49
N VAL A 429 -14.33 14.10 -14.76
CA VAL A 429 -13.18 13.74 -15.60
C VAL A 429 -12.36 14.99 -15.88
N ILE A 430 -11.08 14.98 -15.50
CA ILE A 430 -10.14 16.04 -15.87
C ILE A 430 -9.46 15.64 -17.18
N VAL A 431 -9.75 16.36 -18.26
CA VAL A 431 -9.14 16.16 -19.57
C VAL A 431 -7.89 17.03 -19.68
N CYS A 432 -6.75 16.37 -19.90
CA CYS A 432 -5.44 17.00 -19.91
C CYS A 432 -4.74 16.82 -21.26
N LYS A 433 -3.87 17.79 -21.61
CA LYS A 433 -2.81 17.62 -22.60
C LYS A 433 -1.51 17.38 -21.86
N ARG A 434 -0.85 16.27 -22.15
CA ARG A 434 0.42 15.92 -21.51
C ARG A 434 1.57 16.82 -21.99
N LYS A 435 2.44 17.25 -21.08
CA LYS A 435 3.65 18.04 -21.31
C LYS A 435 4.84 17.43 -20.55
N GLY A 436 5.47 16.41 -21.15
CA GLY A 436 6.53 15.65 -20.48
C GLY A 436 5.98 14.87 -19.29
N ASP A 437 6.33 15.32 -18.09
CA ASP A 437 5.93 14.72 -16.81
C ASP A 437 4.74 15.44 -16.13
N ASN A 438 4.41 16.65 -16.61
CA ASN A 438 3.26 17.42 -16.15
C ASN A 438 2.06 17.27 -17.11
N TYR A 439 0.90 17.66 -16.60
CA TYR A 439 -0.37 17.62 -17.32
C TYR A 439 -0.94 19.04 -17.37
N GLU A 440 -1.36 19.49 -18.54
CA GLU A 440 -2.05 20.76 -18.69
C GLU A 440 -3.55 20.51 -18.80
N MET A 441 -4.33 20.96 -17.81
CA MET A 441 -5.78 20.86 -17.84
C MET A 441 -6.34 21.61 -19.06
N LYS A 442 -7.25 20.95 -19.79
CA LYS A 442 -7.97 21.50 -20.95
C LYS A 442 -9.44 21.67 -20.67
N GLU A 443 -10.04 20.70 -20.00
CA GLU A 443 -11.46 20.68 -19.69
C GLU A 443 -11.71 19.83 -18.44
N ILE A 444 -12.75 20.16 -17.69
CA ILE A 444 -13.26 19.35 -16.59
C ILE A 444 -14.72 19.01 -16.93
N ILE A 445 -15.01 17.73 -17.02
CA ILE A 445 -16.34 17.19 -17.35
C ILE A 445 -17.00 16.81 -16.03
N ASP A 446 -18.10 17.46 -15.69
CA ASP A 446 -18.94 17.12 -14.53
C ASP A 446 -19.79 15.89 -14.86
N LEU A 447 -19.47 14.74 -14.25
CA LEU A 447 -20.10 13.46 -14.56
C LEU A 447 -21.60 13.44 -14.24
N GLN A 448 -22.06 14.26 -13.30
CA GLN A 448 -23.48 14.34 -12.93
C GLN A 448 -24.38 14.79 -14.09
N GLN A 449 -23.79 15.43 -15.11
CA GLN A 449 -24.50 15.94 -16.29
C GLN A 449 -24.50 14.95 -17.45
N TYR A 450 -23.85 13.80 -17.32
CA TYR A 450 -23.66 12.84 -18.41
C TYR A 450 -24.17 11.44 -18.05
N LYS A 451 -24.44 10.65 -19.08
CA LYS A 451 -24.65 9.21 -18.99
C LYS A 451 -23.68 8.51 -19.92
N ILE A 452 -23.15 7.37 -19.48
CA ILE A 452 -22.28 6.55 -20.31
C ILE A 452 -23.09 5.61 -21.22
N ALA A 453 -22.61 5.42 -22.44
CA ALA A 453 -23.16 4.43 -23.36
C ALA A 453 -22.04 3.78 -24.18
N ASN A 454 -22.05 2.45 -24.26
CA ASN A 454 -21.09 1.71 -25.08
C ASN A 454 -21.35 1.96 -26.58
N ASN A 455 -20.28 2.11 -27.39
CA ASN A 455 -20.36 2.12 -28.84
C ASN A 455 -19.85 0.78 -29.43
N PRO A 456 -20.72 -0.21 -29.68
CA PRO A 456 -20.30 -1.52 -30.20
C PRO A 456 -19.92 -1.49 -31.70
N THR A 457 -20.25 -0.41 -32.43
CA THR A 457 -19.94 -0.34 -33.87
C THR A 457 -18.45 -0.22 -34.13
N THR A 458 -17.74 0.44 -33.22
CA THR A 458 -16.28 0.64 -33.27
C THR A 458 -15.45 -0.61 -32.98
N ASP A 459 -16.06 -1.60 -32.33
CA ASP A 459 -15.37 -2.85 -31.97
C ASP A 459 -15.11 -3.74 -33.19
N LYS A 460 -15.82 -3.49 -34.30
CA LYS A 460 -15.68 -4.25 -35.54
C LYS A 460 -14.41 -3.92 -36.33
N GLU A 461 -13.79 -2.78 -36.05
CA GLU A 461 -12.60 -2.32 -36.79
C GLU A 461 -11.33 -3.09 -36.42
N ASN A 462 -11.31 -3.78 -35.25
CA ASN A 462 -10.15 -4.50 -34.70
C ASN A 462 -8.82 -3.73 -34.86
N LYS A 463 -8.87 -2.41 -34.71
CA LYS A 463 -7.76 -1.50 -34.95
C LYS A 463 -7.43 -0.72 -33.68
N LYS A 464 -6.15 -0.47 -33.43
CA LYS A 464 -5.77 0.40 -32.31
C LYS A 464 -6.48 1.74 -32.40
N TRP A 465 -6.98 2.24 -31.26
CA TRP A 465 -7.68 3.52 -31.17
C TRP A 465 -9.02 3.59 -31.93
N SER A 466 -9.62 2.44 -32.24
CA SER A 466 -11.00 2.39 -32.76
C SER A 466 -12.02 2.18 -31.65
N TYR A 467 -11.72 1.39 -30.61
CA TYR A 467 -12.67 0.97 -29.57
C TYR A 467 -13.23 2.15 -28.76
N GLY A 468 -14.49 2.51 -28.96
CA GLY A 468 -15.06 3.71 -28.35
C GLY A 468 -16.31 3.52 -27.50
N PHE A 469 -16.62 4.56 -26.73
CA PHE A 469 -17.83 4.73 -25.93
C PHE A 469 -18.21 6.21 -25.85
N TYR A 470 -19.46 6.50 -25.48
CA TYR A 470 -20.01 7.84 -25.42
C TYR A 470 -20.24 8.31 -23.98
N LEU A 471 -19.99 9.59 -23.74
CA LEU A 471 -20.63 10.35 -22.66
C LEU A 471 -21.69 11.25 -23.28
N ILE A 472 -22.95 10.98 -22.97
CA ILE A 472 -24.11 11.67 -23.52
C ILE A 472 -24.65 12.64 -22.48
N HIS A 473 -24.71 13.92 -22.81
CA HIS A 473 -25.24 14.94 -21.90
C HIS A 473 -26.74 14.73 -21.65
N ILE A 474 -27.16 14.71 -20.38
CA ILE A 474 -28.54 14.37 -19.97
C ILE A 474 -29.56 15.38 -20.50
N GLN A 475 -29.17 16.65 -20.61
CA GLN A 475 -30.03 17.73 -21.14
C GLN A 475 -29.95 17.91 -22.67
N GLY A 476 -29.32 16.98 -23.40
CA GLY A 476 -29.24 17.03 -24.86
C GLY A 476 -28.25 18.04 -25.43
N GLN A 477 -27.26 18.48 -24.65
CA GLN A 477 -26.11 19.24 -25.16
C GLN A 477 -25.11 18.31 -25.88
N ASN A 478 -24.00 18.86 -26.38
CA ASN A 478 -22.98 18.10 -27.07
C ASN A 478 -22.42 16.96 -26.20
N GLY A 479 -22.50 15.75 -26.72
CA GLY A 479 -21.83 14.58 -26.16
C GLY A 479 -20.37 14.46 -26.59
N LEU A 480 -19.66 13.57 -25.91
CA LEU A 480 -18.26 13.24 -26.15
C LEU A 480 -18.16 11.78 -26.55
N GLU A 481 -17.26 11.49 -27.50
CA GLU A 481 -16.89 10.14 -27.85
C GLU A 481 -15.43 9.89 -27.48
N PHE A 482 -15.22 8.86 -26.65
CA PHE A 482 -13.93 8.41 -26.19
C PHE A 482 -13.50 7.19 -27.01
N TYR A 483 -12.21 7.08 -27.29
CA TYR A 483 -11.60 6.03 -28.09
C TYR A 483 -10.36 5.49 -27.36
N CYS A 484 -10.38 4.21 -27.03
CA CYS A 484 -9.35 3.48 -26.34
C CYS A 484 -8.44 2.74 -27.32
N LYS A 485 -7.17 2.53 -26.92
CA LYS A 485 -6.17 1.82 -27.71
C LYS A 485 -6.54 0.35 -27.96
N THR A 486 -7.05 -0.35 -26.95
CA THR A 486 -7.44 -1.76 -27.01
C THR A 486 -8.86 -2.00 -26.50
N LYS A 487 -9.43 -3.16 -26.83
CA LYS A 487 -10.75 -3.57 -26.35
C LYS A 487 -10.79 -3.73 -24.83
N ASP A 488 -9.71 -4.25 -24.23
CA ASP A 488 -9.61 -4.44 -22.78
C ASP A 488 -9.55 -3.10 -22.04
N LEU A 489 -8.82 -2.11 -22.58
CA LEU A 489 -8.83 -0.75 -22.02
C LEU A 489 -10.22 -0.11 -22.11
N LYS A 490 -10.94 -0.31 -23.21
CA LYS A 490 -12.34 0.15 -23.32
C LYS A 490 -13.22 -0.49 -22.24
N LYS A 491 -13.09 -1.80 -22.02
CA LYS A 491 -13.83 -2.51 -20.96
C LYS A 491 -13.52 -1.94 -19.58
N LYS A 492 -12.23 -1.78 -19.25
CA LYS A 492 -11.79 -1.17 -17.98
C LYS A 492 -12.35 0.24 -17.80
N TRP A 493 -12.24 1.10 -18.82
CA TRP A 493 -12.80 2.44 -18.73
C TRP A 493 -14.32 2.42 -18.52
N LEU A 494 -15.08 1.61 -19.27
CA LEU A 494 -16.53 1.48 -19.06
C LEU A 494 -16.85 1.10 -17.61
N GLU A 495 -16.17 0.09 -17.05
CA GLU A 495 -16.36 -0.33 -15.64
C GLU A 495 -16.05 0.82 -14.67
N GLN A 496 -14.95 1.56 -14.85
CA GLN A 496 -14.59 2.68 -13.97
C GLN A 496 -15.57 3.86 -14.07
N PHE A 497 -16.05 4.19 -15.27
CA PHE A 497 -17.05 5.23 -15.45
C PHE A 497 -18.42 4.81 -14.89
N GLU A 498 -18.79 3.52 -14.99
CA GLU A 498 -20.00 2.97 -14.36
C GLU A 498 -19.90 2.93 -12.82
N MET A 499 -18.70 2.81 -12.26
CA MET A 499 -18.49 2.94 -10.81
C MET A 499 -18.59 4.39 -10.32
N ALA A 500 -18.22 5.35 -11.16
CA ALA A 500 -18.29 6.79 -10.83
C ALA A 500 -19.71 7.38 -10.94
N LEU A 501 -20.48 6.96 -11.96
CA LEU A 501 -21.85 7.43 -12.26
C LEU A 501 -22.92 6.70 -11.43
#